data_AF-A0AB34KKW7-F1
#
_entry.id   AF-A0AB34KKW7-F1
#
_cell.length_a   1.000
_cell.length_b   1.000
_cell.length_c   1.000
_cell.angle_alpha   90.00
_cell.angle_beta   90.00
_cell.angle_gamma   90.00
#
_symmetry.space_group_name_H-M   'P 1'
#
loop_
_entity.id
_entity.type
_entity.pdbx_description
1 polymer ?
#
loop_
_entity_poly.entity_id
_entity_poly.type
_entity_poly.pdbx_seq_one_letter_code
_entity_poly.pdbx_strand_id
1 'polypeptide(L)'
;MSTLVEPHEALQLAEKQTAYHTKAVRRLDCSATDLNDLLEIARGLQPKDVFKEYQEIRFVYEYLHMGEGLSAVRELIKSWIDKVENIADVESLMSRKKAWKVLNGFAVFKMKEQSGVAWSRLCDHGRTDADLENKNHPQTIVFIALTKLDYDNGFFMPLESGTYVCIDSTADIVYPPSGGGMGVMMYLNI
;
A
#
# COMPACT_ATOMS: atom_id res chain seq x y z
N MET A 1 9.39 13.99 -1.07
CA MET A 1 10.86 13.80 -0.91
C MET A 1 11.08 12.88 0.28
N SER A 2 11.93 11.86 0.19
CA SER A 2 12.21 10.96 1.33
C SER A 2 13.43 11.43 2.12
N THR A 3 13.30 11.50 3.44
CA THR A 3 14.39 11.83 4.37
C THR A 3 14.77 10.59 5.19
N LEU A 4 16.07 10.46 5.49
CA LEU A 4 16.55 9.43 6.41
C LEU A 4 16.19 9.82 7.84
N VAL A 5 15.77 8.86 8.65
CA VAL A 5 15.40 9.06 10.06
C VAL A 5 16.24 8.17 10.96
N GLU A 6 16.64 8.70 12.11
CA GLU A 6 17.38 7.96 13.13
C GLU A 6 16.54 6.76 13.65
N PRO A 7 17.14 5.57 13.84
CA PRO A 7 16.38 4.34 14.12
C PRO A 7 15.43 4.42 15.32
N HIS A 8 15.84 5.08 16.40
CA HIS A 8 15.02 5.22 17.61
C HIS A 8 13.80 6.11 17.40
N GLU A 9 13.95 7.24 16.70
CA GLU A 9 12.84 8.12 16.34
C GLU A 9 11.89 7.43 15.34
N ALA A 10 12.46 6.72 14.37
CA ALA A 10 11.71 5.97 13.37
C ALA A 10 10.83 4.90 14.01
N LEU A 11 11.35 4.15 14.99
CA LEU A 11 10.58 3.13 15.69
C LEU A 11 9.40 3.74 16.46
N GLN A 12 9.61 4.84 17.19
CA GLN A 12 8.53 5.52 17.91
C GLN A 12 7.44 6.05 16.95
N LEU A 13 7.84 6.59 15.80
CA LEU A 13 6.90 7.03 14.77
C LEU A 13 6.13 5.85 14.17
N ALA A 14 6.80 4.73 13.89
CA ALA A 14 6.18 3.52 13.37
C ALA A 14 5.20 2.87 14.36
N GLU A 15 5.52 2.87 15.66
CA GLU A 15 4.61 2.42 16.72
C GLU A 15 3.37 3.31 16.81
N LYS A 16 3.56 4.63 16.74
CA LYS A 16 2.44 5.60 16.72
C LYS A 16 1.57 5.44 15.48
N GLN A 17 2.18 5.25 14.30
CA GLN A 17 1.47 4.95 13.05
C GLN A 17 0.66 3.66 13.19
N THR A 18 1.26 2.61 13.74
CA THR A 18 0.58 1.33 13.96
C THR A 18 -0.62 1.49 14.89
N ALA A 19 -0.50 2.23 15.98
CA ALA A 19 -1.62 2.51 16.88
C ALA A 19 -2.76 3.29 16.20
N TYR A 20 -2.42 4.19 15.27
CA TYR A 20 -3.40 4.94 14.49
C TYR A 20 -4.10 4.07 13.44
N HIS A 21 -3.34 3.25 12.71
CA HIS A 21 -3.82 2.48 11.56
C HIS A 21 -4.35 1.08 11.90
N THR A 22 -4.09 0.54 13.09
CA THR A 22 -4.65 -0.77 13.51
C THR A 22 -6.19 -0.77 13.48
N LYS A 23 -6.82 0.38 13.72
CA LYS A 23 -8.28 0.54 13.55
C LYS A 23 -8.75 0.47 12.10
N ALA A 24 -7.84 0.61 11.13
CA ALA A 24 -8.08 0.52 9.69
C ALA A 24 -7.69 -0.84 9.09
N VAL A 25 -7.27 -1.80 9.92
CA VAL A 25 -6.96 -3.16 9.47
C VAL A 25 -8.23 -3.98 9.37
N ARG A 26 -8.38 -4.71 8.27
CA ARG A 26 -9.53 -5.56 7.96
C ARG A 26 -9.06 -6.88 7.35
N ARG A 27 -9.91 -7.90 7.42
CA ARG A 27 -9.64 -9.17 6.73
C ARG A 27 -10.27 -9.15 5.35
N LEU A 28 -9.55 -9.67 4.38
CA LEU A 28 -10.06 -9.90 3.05
C LEU A 28 -11.05 -11.07 3.10
N ASP A 29 -12.22 -10.87 2.54
CA ASP A 29 -13.21 -11.92 2.33
C ASP A 29 -12.90 -12.64 1.01
N CYS A 30 -11.88 -13.51 1.07
CA CYS A 30 -11.45 -14.41 0.00
C CYS A 30 -11.07 -15.78 0.59
N SER A 31 -11.02 -16.82 -0.22
CA SER A 31 -10.55 -18.11 0.26
C SER A 31 -9.02 -18.11 0.45
N ALA A 32 -8.52 -19.01 1.29
CA ALA A 32 -7.08 -19.22 1.44
C ALA A 32 -6.44 -19.72 0.13
N THR A 33 -7.18 -20.47 -0.68
CA THR A 33 -6.74 -20.92 -2.00
C THR A 33 -6.52 -19.74 -2.94
N ASP A 34 -7.51 -18.84 -3.07
CA ASP A 34 -7.39 -17.67 -3.96
C ASP A 34 -6.20 -16.79 -3.56
N LEU A 35 -5.97 -16.62 -2.25
CA LEU A 35 -4.86 -15.84 -1.73
C LEU A 35 -3.51 -16.49 -2.04
N ASN A 36 -3.41 -17.82 -1.92
CA ASN A 36 -2.20 -18.55 -2.26
C ASN A 36 -1.93 -18.52 -3.76
N ASP A 37 -2.96 -18.65 -4.60
CA ASP A 37 -2.83 -18.57 -6.05
C ASP A 37 -2.33 -17.18 -6.48
N LEU A 38 -2.87 -16.11 -5.88
CA LEU A 38 -2.37 -14.74 -6.08
C LEU A 38 -0.92 -14.57 -5.62
N LEU A 39 -0.52 -15.20 -4.52
CA LEU A 39 0.86 -15.17 -4.03
C LEU A 39 1.81 -15.89 -4.99
N GLU A 40 1.44 -17.06 -5.51
CA GLU A 40 2.24 -17.79 -6.49
C GLU A 40 2.38 -17.02 -7.80
N ILE A 41 1.30 -16.40 -8.28
CA ILE A 41 1.34 -15.47 -9.41
C ILE A 41 2.33 -14.35 -9.11
N ALA A 42 2.19 -13.67 -7.97
CA ALA A 42 3.03 -12.55 -7.59
C ALA A 42 4.53 -12.92 -7.55
N ARG A 43 4.87 -14.10 -7.01
CA ARG A 43 6.24 -14.62 -6.93
C ARG A 43 6.88 -14.81 -8.31
N GLY A 44 6.08 -15.14 -9.33
CA GLY A 44 6.54 -15.29 -10.71
C GLY A 44 6.72 -13.98 -11.47
N LEU A 45 6.18 -12.86 -10.97
CA LEU A 45 6.23 -11.58 -11.69
C LEU A 45 7.61 -10.94 -11.63
N GLN A 46 7.98 -10.28 -12.73
CA GLN A 46 9.24 -9.54 -12.84
C GLN A 46 9.06 -8.08 -12.40
N PRO A 47 10.08 -7.43 -11.83
CA PRO A 47 10.03 -6.00 -11.56
C PRO A 47 9.74 -5.19 -12.83
N LYS A 48 8.81 -4.24 -12.73
CA LYS A 48 8.55 -3.24 -13.76
C LYS A 48 9.56 -2.12 -13.61
N ASP A 49 10.19 -1.75 -14.71
CA ASP A 49 11.26 -0.75 -14.74
C ASP A 49 10.74 0.71 -14.70
N VAL A 50 9.92 1.02 -13.69
CA VAL A 50 9.33 2.34 -13.48
C VAL A 50 10.39 3.36 -13.04
N PHE A 51 11.49 2.88 -12.46
CA PHE A 51 12.61 3.72 -12.00
C PHE A 51 13.31 4.47 -13.13
N LYS A 52 13.33 3.90 -14.35
CA LYS A 52 13.88 4.60 -15.52
C LYS A 52 13.09 5.87 -15.87
N GLU A 53 11.79 5.88 -15.58
CA GLU A 53 10.88 6.98 -15.89
C GLU A 53 10.90 8.07 -14.81
N TYR A 54 11.28 7.74 -13.57
CA TYR A 54 11.19 8.61 -12.40
C TYR A 54 12.43 8.49 -11.49
N GLN A 55 13.60 8.82 -12.03
CA GLN A 55 14.90 8.62 -11.36
C GLN A 55 15.07 9.47 -10.10
N GLU A 56 14.34 10.58 -9.99
CA GLU A 56 14.35 11.51 -8.87
C GLU A 56 13.57 11.00 -7.65
N ILE A 57 12.74 9.96 -7.83
CA ILE A 57 11.87 9.43 -6.77
C ILE A 57 12.54 8.20 -6.15
N ARG A 58 12.78 8.26 -4.83
CA ARG A 58 13.15 7.06 -4.06
C ARG A 58 11.90 6.27 -3.72
N PHE A 59 11.72 5.12 -4.35
CA PHE A 59 10.59 4.23 -4.04
C PHE A 59 10.96 3.24 -2.93
N VAL A 60 10.02 3.00 -2.03
CA VAL A 60 10.11 1.99 -0.96
C VAL A 60 9.68 0.59 -1.42
N TYR A 61 9.06 0.49 -2.60
CA TYR A 61 8.60 -0.76 -3.21
C TYR A 61 9.01 -0.88 -4.68
N GLU A 62 9.00 -2.10 -5.19
CA GLU A 62 9.08 -2.46 -6.61
C GLU A 62 7.69 -2.82 -7.11
N TYR A 63 7.24 -2.11 -8.14
CA TYR A 63 6.06 -2.53 -8.89
C TYR A 63 6.40 -3.74 -9.73
N LEU A 64 5.53 -4.74 -9.74
CA LEU A 64 5.73 -5.95 -10.54
C LEU A 64 4.91 -5.88 -11.83
N HIS A 65 5.52 -6.32 -12.93
CA HIS A 65 4.87 -6.41 -14.23
C HIS A 65 3.83 -7.53 -14.21
N MET A 66 2.56 -7.16 -14.23
CA MET A 66 1.47 -8.11 -13.97
C MET A 66 1.20 -9.11 -15.11
N GLY A 67 1.65 -8.88 -16.35
CA GLY A 67 1.55 -9.84 -17.46
C GLY A 67 0.22 -10.61 -17.50
N GLU A 68 0.32 -11.95 -17.52
CA GLU A 68 -0.83 -12.87 -17.46
C GLU A 68 -1.55 -12.88 -16.09
N GLY A 69 -0.85 -12.53 -15.01
CA GLY A 69 -1.39 -12.42 -13.65
C GLY A 69 -2.33 -11.23 -13.41
N LEU A 70 -2.47 -10.34 -14.39
CA LEU A 70 -3.34 -9.17 -14.31
C LEU A 70 -4.82 -9.51 -14.12
N SER A 71 -5.29 -10.64 -14.66
CA SER A 71 -6.70 -11.07 -14.55
C SER A 71 -7.09 -11.38 -13.10
N ALA A 72 -6.33 -12.23 -12.41
CA ALA A 72 -6.60 -12.62 -11.04
C ALA A 72 -6.57 -11.41 -10.08
N VAL A 73 -5.60 -10.51 -10.27
CA VAL A 73 -5.50 -9.27 -9.46
C VAL A 73 -6.70 -8.35 -9.75
N ARG A 74 -7.14 -8.22 -11.01
CA ARG A 74 -8.34 -7.44 -11.35
C ARG A 74 -9.60 -8.02 -10.72
N GLU A 75 -9.75 -9.34 -10.71
CA GLU A 75 -10.91 -10.01 -10.12
C GLU A 75 -10.97 -9.79 -8.62
N LEU A 76 -9.84 -9.91 -7.92
CA LEU A 76 -9.72 -9.56 -6.50
C LEU A 76 -10.19 -8.12 -6.25
N ILE A 77 -9.63 -7.17 -6.99
CA ILE A 77 -9.90 -5.74 -6.82
C ILE A 77 -11.37 -5.43 -7.10
N LYS A 78 -11.91 -6.01 -8.17
CA LYS A 78 -13.32 -5.86 -8.51
C LYS A 78 -14.22 -6.41 -7.40
N SER A 79 -13.94 -7.62 -6.92
CA SER A 79 -14.68 -8.22 -5.81
C SER A 79 -14.62 -7.37 -4.54
N TRP A 80 -13.47 -6.73 -4.28
CA TRP A 80 -13.31 -5.84 -3.14
C TRP A 80 -14.11 -4.54 -3.29
N ILE A 81 -14.07 -3.89 -4.46
CA ILE A 81 -14.74 -2.60 -4.71
C ILE A 81 -16.27 -2.77 -4.81
N ASP A 82 -16.74 -3.88 -5.38
CA ASP A 82 -18.17 -4.16 -5.55
C ASP A 82 -18.90 -4.36 -4.21
N LYS A 83 -18.17 -4.59 -3.10
CA LYS A 83 -18.73 -4.68 -1.74
C LYS A 83 -18.93 -3.27 -1.16
N VAL A 84 -20.20 -2.89 -1.01
CA VAL A 84 -20.61 -1.57 -0.49
C VAL A 84 -20.01 -1.31 0.90
N GLU A 85 -19.87 -2.35 1.72
CA GLU A 85 -19.34 -2.29 3.07
C GLU A 85 -17.87 -1.85 3.08
N ASN A 86 -17.05 -2.33 2.14
CA ASN A 86 -15.65 -1.94 2.05
C ASN A 86 -15.52 -0.44 1.73
N ILE A 87 -16.34 0.07 0.81
CA ILE A 87 -16.34 1.48 0.45
C ILE A 87 -16.84 2.34 1.61
N ALA A 88 -17.92 1.94 2.27
CA ALA A 88 -18.46 2.64 3.43
C ALA A 88 -17.46 2.69 4.61
N ASP A 89 -16.71 1.62 4.82
CA ASP A 89 -15.66 1.56 5.84
C ASP A 89 -14.51 2.53 5.51
N VAL A 90 -14.07 2.59 4.24
CA VAL A 90 -13.05 3.56 3.82
C VAL A 90 -13.52 5.00 4.00
N GLU A 91 -14.75 5.32 3.59
CA GLU A 91 -15.36 6.65 3.78
C GLU A 91 -15.36 7.06 5.26
N SER A 92 -15.71 6.12 6.14
CA SER A 92 -15.69 6.30 7.59
C SER A 92 -14.29 6.54 8.13
N LEU A 93 -13.33 5.66 7.77
CA LEU A 93 -11.95 5.74 8.25
C LEU A 93 -11.25 7.03 7.81
N MET A 94 -11.50 7.47 6.58
CA MET A 94 -10.90 8.69 6.02
C MET A 94 -11.69 9.95 6.39
N SER A 95 -12.84 9.81 7.04
CA SER A 95 -13.75 10.93 7.37
C SER A 95 -14.20 11.74 6.14
N ARG A 96 -14.43 11.08 5.00
CA ARG A 96 -14.80 11.72 3.72
C ARG A 96 -16.16 11.21 3.25
N LYS A 97 -17.08 12.16 2.97
CA LYS A 97 -18.47 11.87 2.57
C LYS A 97 -18.76 12.08 1.08
N LYS A 98 -17.80 12.62 0.31
CA LYS A 98 -17.97 13.04 -1.09
C LYS A 98 -16.94 12.40 -2.01
N ALA A 99 -16.71 11.12 -1.76
CA ALA A 99 -15.85 10.26 -2.53
C ALA A 99 -16.33 10.09 -3.97
N TRP A 100 -15.45 10.35 -4.95
CA TRP A 100 -15.64 9.86 -6.31
C TRP A 100 -15.24 8.40 -6.34
N LYS A 101 -16.13 7.47 -5.98
CA LYS A 101 -15.90 6.02 -5.84
C LYS A 101 -15.27 5.39 -7.10
N VAL A 102 -13.98 5.62 -7.30
CA VAL A 102 -13.25 5.34 -8.53
C VAL A 102 -11.89 4.77 -8.15
N LEU A 103 -11.59 3.63 -8.74
CA LEU A 103 -10.25 3.06 -8.77
C LEU A 103 -9.41 3.87 -9.76
N ASN A 104 -8.42 4.60 -9.26
CA ASN A 104 -7.47 5.33 -10.10
C ASN A 104 -6.39 4.42 -10.67
N GLY A 105 -6.08 3.32 -9.98
CA GLY A 105 -5.10 2.35 -10.42
C GLY A 105 -4.81 1.30 -9.35
N PHE A 106 -4.03 0.31 -9.72
CA PHE A 106 -3.56 -0.73 -8.81
C PHE A 106 -2.26 -1.34 -9.32
N ALA A 107 -1.53 -2.00 -8.41
CA ALA A 107 -0.33 -2.74 -8.74
C ALA A 107 -0.10 -3.89 -7.76
N VAL A 108 0.62 -4.92 -8.22
CA VAL A 108 1.31 -5.85 -7.32
C VAL A 108 2.65 -5.24 -6.96
N PHE A 109 3.03 -5.30 -5.70
CA PHE A 109 4.29 -4.76 -5.21
C PHE A 109 5.09 -5.79 -4.41
N LYS A 110 6.40 -5.57 -4.38
CA LYS A 110 7.34 -6.19 -3.47
C LYS A 110 8.09 -5.09 -2.71
N MET A 111 8.29 -5.25 -1.41
CA MET A 111 9.12 -4.33 -0.62
C MET A 111 10.57 -4.48 -1.06
N LYS A 112 11.21 -3.35 -1.38
CA LYS A 112 12.60 -3.35 -1.81
C LYS A 112 13.50 -3.82 -0.69
N GLU A 113 14.40 -4.73 -1.01
CA GLU A 113 15.51 -5.03 -0.12
C GLU A 113 16.44 -3.82 -0.09
N GLN A 114 16.54 -3.14 1.06
CA GLN A 114 17.52 -2.08 1.25
C GLN A 114 18.64 -2.58 2.15
N SER A 115 19.88 -2.46 1.68
CA SER A 115 21.05 -2.72 2.49
C SER A 115 21.29 -1.54 3.43
N GLY A 116 21.19 -1.74 4.74
CA GLY A 116 21.52 -0.74 5.76
C GLY A 116 20.56 -0.75 6.94
N VAL A 117 20.75 0.20 7.85
CA VAL A 117 19.91 0.39 9.06
C VAL A 117 19.05 1.65 8.99
N ALA A 118 19.12 2.41 7.89
CA ALA A 118 18.49 3.72 7.79
C ALA A 118 17.02 3.58 7.40
N TRP A 119 16.14 4.10 8.24
CA TRP A 119 14.70 4.18 7.95
C TRP A 119 14.42 5.30 6.96
N SER A 120 13.43 5.08 6.09
CA SER A 120 13.02 6.03 5.07
C SER A 120 11.68 6.64 5.43
N ARG A 121 11.63 7.95 5.70
CA ARG A 121 10.37 8.66 5.85
C ARG A 121 9.85 9.06 4.48
N LEU A 122 8.62 8.68 4.17
CA LEU A 122 7.89 9.10 2.99
C LEU A 122 6.85 10.11 3.44
N CYS A 123 7.19 11.39 3.28
CA CYS A 123 6.23 12.48 3.43
C CYS A 123 5.78 12.94 2.05
N ASP A 124 4.47 12.94 1.80
CA ASP A 124 3.90 13.69 0.68
C ASP A 124 3.53 15.12 1.11
N HIS A 125 4.50 15.84 1.70
CA HIS A 125 4.34 17.21 2.23
C HIS A 125 4.16 18.30 1.13
N GLY A 126 3.81 17.92 -0.09
CA GLY A 126 3.71 18.83 -1.23
C GLY A 126 2.32 18.93 -1.84
N ARG A 127 1.35 18.12 -1.41
CA ARG A 127 0.01 18.19 -1.99
C ARG A 127 -0.75 19.39 -1.45
N THR A 128 -1.26 20.18 -2.39
CA THR A 128 -2.16 21.29 -2.12
C THR A 128 -3.59 20.76 -1.98
N ASP A 129 -4.48 21.54 -1.36
CA ASP A 129 -5.91 21.24 -1.34
C ASP A 129 -6.46 21.05 -2.77
N ALA A 130 -5.89 21.75 -3.76
CA ALA A 130 -6.25 21.61 -5.17
C ALA A 130 -5.88 20.22 -5.75
N ASP A 131 -4.78 19.62 -5.30
CA ASP A 131 -4.39 18.25 -5.69
C ASP A 131 -5.36 17.21 -5.11
N LEU A 132 -5.88 17.47 -3.90
CA LEU A 132 -6.90 16.63 -3.27
C LEU A 132 -8.27 16.79 -3.93
N GLU A 133 -8.58 17.96 -4.50
CA GLU A 133 -9.83 18.19 -5.26
C GLU A 133 -9.79 17.61 -6.68
N ASN A 134 -8.59 17.33 -7.22
CA ASN A 134 -8.45 16.72 -8.54
C ASN A 134 -8.86 15.25 -8.53
N LYS A 135 -9.90 14.92 -9.30
CA LYS A 135 -10.53 13.59 -9.34
C LYS A 135 -9.62 12.46 -9.81
N ASN A 136 -8.48 12.79 -10.42
CA ASN A 136 -7.53 11.80 -10.89
C ASN A 136 -6.43 11.51 -9.85
N HIS A 137 -6.36 12.28 -8.77
CA HIS A 137 -5.37 12.01 -7.71
C HIS A 137 -5.91 10.98 -6.72
N PRO A 138 -5.10 9.97 -6.40
CA PRO A 138 -5.48 9.00 -5.40
C PRO A 138 -5.44 9.64 -4.03
N GLN A 139 -6.57 9.51 -3.35
CA GLN A 139 -6.87 10.14 -2.08
C GLN A 139 -6.67 9.15 -0.92
N THR A 140 -6.89 7.87 -1.20
CA THR A 140 -6.70 6.74 -0.29
C THR A 140 -5.88 5.66 -0.99
N ILE A 141 -4.96 5.04 -0.26
CA ILE A 141 -4.20 3.87 -0.70
C ILE A 141 -4.64 2.68 0.15
N VAL A 142 -5.00 1.58 -0.49
CA VAL A 142 -5.32 0.32 0.19
C VAL A 142 -4.21 -0.67 -0.08
N PHE A 143 -3.58 -1.17 0.98
CA PHE A 143 -2.59 -2.23 0.89
C PHE A 143 -3.23 -3.55 1.32
N ILE A 144 -3.19 -4.56 0.44
CA ILE A 144 -3.64 -5.93 0.70
C ILE A 144 -2.40 -6.80 0.81
N ALA A 145 -2.22 -7.44 1.97
CA ALA A 145 -1.08 -8.28 2.27
C ALA A 145 -1.25 -9.68 1.65
N LEU A 146 -0.35 -10.07 0.73
CA LEU A 146 -0.29 -11.43 0.19
C LEU A 146 0.61 -12.31 1.05
N THR A 147 1.72 -11.76 1.55
CA THR A 147 2.52 -12.36 2.63
C THR A 147 2.17 -11.70 3.96
N LYS A 148 2.74 -12.19 5.08
CA LYS A 148 2.88 -11.33 6.26
C LYS A 148 3.68 -10.08 5.85
N LEU A 149 3.23 -8.91 6.28
CA LEU A 149 3.93 -7.64 6.13
C LEU A 149 4.22 -7.09 7.53
N ASP A 150 5.44 -6.68 7.79
CA ASP A 150 5.85 -6.12 9.08
C ASP A 150 7.22 -5.43 8.95
N TYR A 151 7.75 -5.01 10.09
CA TYR A 151 9.05 -4.34 10.17
C TYR A 151 10.22 -5.19 9.69
N ASP A 152 10.09 -6.53 9.69
CA ASP A 152 11.16 -7.44 9.30
C ASP A 152 11.25 -7.59 7.78
N ASN A 153 10.20 -7.20 7.05
CA ASN A 153 10.14 -7.27 5.59
C ASN A 153 9.89 -5.93 4.90
N GLY A 154 10.12 -4.83 5.62
CA GLY A 154 10.14 -3.47 5.09
C GLY A 154 8.84 -2.70 5.20
N PHE A 155 7.80 -3.29 5.77
CA PHE A 155 6.51 -2.63 5.89
C PHE A 155 6.41 -1.83 7.20
N PHE A 156 5.68 -0.72 7.16
CA PHE A 156 5.64 0.27 8.26
C PHE A 156 4.70 -0.13 9.43
N MET A 157 4.02 -1.27 9.34
CA MET A 157 3.20 -1.82 10.42
C MET A 157 2.96 -3.32 10.24
N PRO A 158 2.57 -4.08 11.26
CA PRO A 158 2.21 -5.48 11.10
C PRO A 158 0.86 -5.67 10.38
N LEU A 159 0.84 -6.54 9.36
CA LEU A 159 -0.33 -7.08 8.69
C LEU A 159 -0.14 -8.57 8.44
N GLU A 160 -1.16 -9.34 8.78
CA GLU A 160 -1.20 -10.76 8.45
C GLU A 160 -1.56 -10.98 6.98
N SER A 161 -1.11 -12.10 6.40
CA SER A 161 -1.53 -12.50 5.05
C SER A 161 -3.06 -12.56 4.96
N GLY A 162 -3.62 -11.99 3.89
CA GLY A 162 -5.07 -11.90 3.68
C GLY A 162 -5.74 -10.79 4.48
N THR A 163 -4.97 -9.85 5.04
CA THR A 163 -5.51 -8.62 5.62
C THR A 163 -5.21 -7.41 4.74
N TYR A 164 -5.95 -6.33 4.94
CA TYR A 164 -5.71 -5.07 4.26
C TYR A 164 -5.77 -3.89 5.23
N VAL A 165 -5.11 -2.80 4.86
CA VAL A 165 -5.17 -1.52 5.56
C VAL A 165 -5.44 -0.38 4.59
N CYS A 166 -6.29 0.56 5.02
CA CYS A 166 -6.56 1.79 4.29
C CYS A 166 -5.74 2.95 4.87
N ILE A 167 -5.07 3.70 4.00
CA ILE A 167 -4.18 4.79 4.38
C ILE A 167 -4.52 6.04 3.57
N ASP A 168 -4.54 7.18 4.25
CA ASP A 168 -4.62 8.46 3.58
C ASP A 168 -3.39 8.67 2.70
N SER A 169 -3.57 9.09 1.44
CA SER A 169 -2.46 9.36 0.53
C SER A 169 -1.49 10.46 1.03
N THR A 170 -1.93 11.30 1.97
CA THR A 170 -1.14 12.36 2.61
C THR A 170 -0.47 11.92 3.90
N ALA A 171 -0.69 10.67 4.33
CA ALA A 171 -0.12 10.15 5.56
C ALA A 171 1.41 10.22 5.53
N ASP A 172 1.97 10.68 6.63
CA ASP A 172 3.41 10.70 6.85
C ASP A 172 3.83 9.35 7.44
N ILE A 173 4.52 8.54 6.63
CA ILE A 173 4.83 7.14 6.93
C ILE A 173 6.34 6.95 7.01
N VAL A 174 6.82 6.18 8.00
CA VAL A 174 8.23 5.78 8.07
C VAL A 174 8.36 4.29 7.75
N TYR A 175 9.17 3.97 6.76
CA TYR A 175 9.43 2.61 6.31
C TYR A 175 10.77 2.08 6.86
N PRO A 176 10.79 0.85 7.39
CA PRO A 176 12.02 0.15 7.76
C PRO A 176 12.93 -0.15 6.55
N PRO A 177 14.21 -0.45 6.79
CA PRO A 177 15.18 -0.76 5.74
C PRO A 177 15.07 -2.19 5.16
N SER A 178 14.47 -3.13 5.88
CA SER A 178 14.32 -4.52 5.40
C SER A 178 13.36 -4.61 4.21
N GLY A 179 13.28 -5.76 3.54
CA GLY A 179 12.46 -5.94 2.34
C GLY A 179 12.00 -7.38 2.12
N GLY A 180 11.23 -7.61 1.06
CA GLY A 180 10.76 -8.95 0.66
C GLY A 180 9.26 -9.21 0.87
N GLY A 181 8.56 -8.37 1.61
CA GLY A 181 7.10 -8.47 1.76
C GLY A 181 6.38 -8.20 0.43
N MET A 182 5.27 -8.89 0.16
CA MET A 182 4.52 -8.76 -1.09
C MET A 182 3.05 -8.48 -0.85
N GLY A 183 2.46 -7.68 -1.73
CA GLY A 183 1.06 -7.31 -1.63
C GLY A 183 0.47 -6.77 -2.92
N VAL A 184 -0.82 -6.44 -2.85
CA VAL A 184 -1.52 -5.65 -3.86
C VAL A 184 -1.76 -4.26 -3.27
N MET A 185 -1.51 -3.22 -4.04
CA MET A 185 -1.93 -1.86 -3.68
C MET A 185 -3.00 -1.38 -4.63
N MET A 186 -3.99 -0.67 -4.08
CA MET A 186 -5.05 -0.01 -4.82
C MET A 186 -5.05 1.48 -4.49
N TYR A 187 -5.31 2.28 -5.52
CA TYR A 187 -5.41 3.72 -5.43
C TYR A 187 -6.87 4.12 -5.61
N LEU A 188 -7.49 4.63 -4.56
CA LEU A 188 -8.88 5.02 -4.53
C LEU A 188 -9.01 6.53 -4.45
N ASN A 189 -10.00 7.06 -5.16
CA ASN A 189 -10.48 8.41 -4.93
C ASN A 189 -11.71 8.37 -4.00
N ILE A 190 -11.52 8.65 -2.71
CA ILE A 190 -12.58 8.59 -1.69
C ILE A 190 -12.41 9.75 -0.71
#